data_AF-A0A3S2F546-F1
#
_entry.id   AF-A0A3S2F546-F1
#
_cell.length_a   1.000
_cell.length_b   1.000
_cell.length_c   1.000
_cell.angle_alpha   90.00
_cell.angle_beta   90.00
_cell.angle_gamma   90.00
#
_symmetry.space_group_name_H-M   'P 1'
#
loop_
_entity.id
_entity.type
_entity.pdbx_description
1 polymer ?
#
loop_
_entity_poly.entity_id
_entity_poly.type
_entity_poly.pdbx_seq_one_letter_code
_entity_poly.pdbx_strand_id
1 'polypeptide(L)' 'MTTLAADREIEALMALHPKGFDLSLDRISRLLERLDNPQDRLPPVIHIAGTNGKGSCA' A
#
# COMPACT_ATOMS: atom_id res chain seq x y z
N MET A 1 11.74 -10.31 24.35
CA MET A 1 12.08 -9.40 23.24
C MET A 1 11.05 -8.29 23.26
N THR A 2 11.48 -7.03 23.32
CA THR A 2 10.57 -5.88 23.19
C THR A 2 10.11 -5.79 21.75
N THR A 3 8.82 -6.03 21.50
CA THR A 3 8.20 -5.82 20.19
C THR A 3 8.23 -4.34 19.86
N LEU A 4 8.70 -3.96 18.67
CA LEU A 4 8.67 -2.56 18.25
C LEU A 4 7.22 -2.15 17.99
N ALA A 5 6.89 -0.87 18.19
CA ALA A 5 5.55 -0.36 17.90
C ALA A 5 5.13 -0.66 16.46
N ALA A 6 6.06 -0.56 15.51
CA ALA A 6 5.82 -0.90 14.10
C ALA A 6 5.39 -2.36 13.92
N ASP A 7 6.07 -3.30 14.56
CA ASP A 7 5.76 -4.74 14.44
C ASP A 7 4.33 -5.02 14.92
N ARG A 8 3.92 -4.40 16.04
CA ARG A 8 2.57 -4.58 16.59
C ARG A 8 1.49 -4.08 15.63
N GLU A 9 1.71 -2.91 15.02
CA GLU A 9 0.74 -2.35 14.08
C GLU A 9 0.69 -3.16 12.77
N ILE A 10 1.83 -3.69 12.31
CA ILE A 10 1.88 -4.60 11.16
C ILE A 10 1.07 -5.87 11.44
N GLU A 11 1.27 -6.50 12.60
CA GLU A 11 0.52 -7.70 12.99
C GLU A 11 -1.00 -7.44 13.06
N ALA A 12 -1.41 -6.30 13.63
CA ALA A 12 -2.82 -5.92 13.71
C ALA A 12 -3.43 -5.73 12.31
N LEU A 13 -2.72 -5.05 11.39
CA LEU A 13 -3.17 -4.85 10.01
C LEU A 13 -3.27 -6.18 9.24
N MET A 14 -2.32 -7.09 9.44
CA MET A 14 -2.31 -8.40 8.80
C MET A 14 -3.52 -9.26 9.19
N ALA A 15 -4.16 -9.00 10.33
CA ALA A 15 -5.35 -9.72 10.77
C ALA A 15 -6.66 -9.21 10.12
N LEU A 16 -6.66 -8.02 9.50
CA LEU A 16 -7.88 -7.39 8.97
C LEU A 16 -8.32 -7.93 7.61
N HIS A 17 -7.43 -8.62 6.88
CA HIS A 17 -7.69 -9.08 5.53
C HIS A 17 -7.33 -10.56 5.32
N PRO A 18 -8.06 -11.28 4.44
CA PRO A 18 -7.71 -12.64 4.10
C PRO A 18 -6.28 -12.76 3.59
N LYS A 19 -5.60 -13.85 3.97
CA LYS A 19 -4.26 -14.15 3.46
C LYS A 19 -4.34 -14.42 1.95
N GLY A 20 -3.52 -13.70 1.17
CA GLY A 20 -3.44 -13.86 -0.28
C GLY A 20 -3.23 -12.52 -0.99
N PHE A 21 -3.14 -12.58 -2.33
CA PHE A 21 -3.06 -11.39 -3.18
C PHE A 21 -4.38 -11.20 -3.90
N ASP A 22 -5.08 -10.13 -3.55
CA ASP A 22 -6.20 -9.62 -4.35
C ASP A 22 -5.64 -8.57 -5.31
N LEU A 23 -5.70 -8.87 -6.61
CA LEU A 23 -5.17 -8.00 -7.67
C LEU A 23 -6.19 -6.93 -8.11
N SER A 24 -7.37 -6.87 -7.47
CA SER A 24 -8.35 -5.81 -7.70
C SER A 24 -7.91 -4.47 -7.12
N LEU A 25 -8.38 -3.38 -7.73
CA LEU A 25 -8.24 -2.02 -7.24
C LEU A 25 -9.44 -1.54 -6.39
N ASP A 26 -10.47 -2.37 -6.19
CA ASP A 26 -11.74 -1.91 -5.59
C ASP A 26 -11.58 -1.37 -4.17
N ARG A 27 -10.79 -2.06 -3.32
CA ARG A 27 -10.59 -1.62 -1.93
C ARG A 27 -9.87 -0.28 -1.86
N ILE A 28 -8.80 -0.13 -2.63
CA ILE A 28 -7.99 1.10 -2.61
C ILE A 28 -8.74 2.26 -3.27
N SER A 29 -9.44 2.03 -4.37
CA SER A 29 -10.21 3.08 -5.05
C SER A 29 -11.31 3.65 -4.14
N ARG A 30 -12.08 2.79 -3.44
CA ARG A 30 -13.08 3.25 -2.46
C ARG A 30 -12.46 4.02 -1.28
N LEU A 31 -11.25 3.66 -0.86
CA LEU A 31 -10.56 4.38 0.21
C LEU A 31 -10.14 5.77 -0.27
N LEU A 32 -9.54 5.87 -1.45
CA LEU A 32 -9.09 7.14 -2.03
C LEU A 32 -10.26 8.10 -2.24
N GLU A 33 -11.40 7.62 -2.73
CA GLU A 33 -12.63 8.42 -2.85
C GLU A 33 -13.07 9.01 -1.49
N ARG A 34 -13.03 8.21 -0.42
CA ARG A 34 -13.38 8.68 0.94
C ARG A 34 -12.38 9.68 1.52
N LEU A 35 -11.17 9.69 0.98
CA LEU A 35 -10.09 10.61 1.37
C LEU A 35 -9.97 11.81 0.44
N ASP A 36 -10.97 12.04 -0.44
CA ASP A 36 -10.97 13.12 -1.42
C ASP A 36 -9.81 13.04 -2.42
N ASN A 37 -9.52 11.82 -2.90
CA ASN A 37 -8.55 11.49 -3.94
C ASN A 37 -7.21 12.24 -3.81
N PRO A 38 -6.47 12.04 -2.70
CA PRO A 38 -5.22 12.78 -2.45
C PRO A 38 -4.16 12.54 -3.53
N GLN A 39 -4.23 11.41 -4.24
CA GLN A 39 -3.34 11.09 -5.37
C GLN A 39 -3.42 12.09 -6.52
N ASP A 40 -4.56 12.77 -6.70
CA ASP A 40 -4.77 13.75 -7.79
C ASP A 40 -4.07 15.09 -7.49
N ARG A 41 -3.58 15.27 -6.26
CA ARG A 41 -2.92 16.49 -5.78
C ARG A 41 -1.42 16.31 -5.55
N LEU A 42 -0.86 15.18 -5.96
CA LEU A 42 0.57 14.90 -5.84
C LEU A 42 1.39 15.72 -6.87
N PRO A 43 2.65 16.05 -6.56
CA PRO A 43 3.60 16.57 -7.56
C PRO A 43 3.81 15.51 -8.67
N PRO A 44 4.52 15.82 -9.77
CA PRO A 44 4.78 14.85 -10.84
C PRO A 44 5.23 13.48 -10.31
N VAL A 45 4.44 12.43 -10.59
CA VAL A 45 4.64 11.07 -10.10
C VAL A 45 5.17 10.17 -11.22
N ILE A 46 6.16 9.33 -10.91
CA ILE A 46 6.65 8.26 -11.78
C ILE A 46 6.20 6.93 -11.19
N HIS A 47 5.48 6.12 -11.97
CA HIS A 47 5.10 4.75 -11.61
C HIS A 47 6.09 3.76 -12.22
N ILE A 48 6.79 2.99 -11.40
CA ILE A 48 7.80 2.00 -11.84
C ILE A 48 7.25 0.59 -11.70
N ALA A 49 7.25 -0.16 -12.81
CA ALA A 49 6.81 -1.55 -12.89
C ALA A 49 7.88 -2.46 -13.52
N GLY A 50 7.78 -3.77 -13.31
CA GLY A 50 8.68 -4.77 -13.92
C GLY A 50 8.93 -5.97 -13.02
N THR A 51 9.44 -7.08 -13.56
CA THR A 51 9.76 -8.29 -12.77
C THR A 51 10.96 -8.03 -11.85
N ASN A 52 12.03 -7.45 -12.41
CA ASN A 52 13.30 -7.19 -11.72
C ASN A 52 13.64 -5.69 -11.75
N GLY A 53 14.53 -5.25 -10.88
CA GLY A 53 15.12 -3.89 -10.94
C GLY A 53 14.25 -2.73 -10.44
N LYS A 54 12.97 -2.93 -10.12
CA LYS A 54 12.05 -1.88 -9.63
C LYS A 54 12.63 -1.05 -8.48
N GLY A 55 13.20 -1.72 -7.48
CA GLY A 55 13.78 -1.05 -6.30
C GLY A 55 15.12 -0.36 -6.54
N SER A 56 15.85 -0.72 -7.61
CA SER A 56 17.11 -0.07 -7.98
C SER A 56 16.92 1.07 -8.98
N CYS A 57 15.78 1.08 -9.70
CA CYS A 57 15.39 2.13 -10.62
C CYS A 57 14.67 3.30 -9.94
N ALA A 58 13.97 3.02 -8.83
CA ALA A 58 13.29 4.02 -8.00
C ALA A 58 14.28 4.83 -7.18
#